data_AF-A0A1Q6LTA3-F1
#
_entry.id   AF-A0A1Q6LTA3-F1
#
_cell.length_a   1.000
_cell.length_b   1.000
_cell.length_c   1.000
_cell.angle_alpha   90.00
_cell.angle_beta   90.00
_cell.angle_gamma   90.00
#
_symmetry.space_group_name_H-M   'P 1'
#
loop_
_entity.id
_entity.type
_entity.pdbx_description
1 polymer ?
#
loop_
_entity_poly.entity_id
_entity_poly.type
_entity_poly.pdbx_seq_one_letter_code
_entity_poly.pdbx_strand_id
1 'polypeptide(L)'
;MNENVELLNYIHEDSLMGISSLTTMIRKLNDKDNKIKKLIESELKDYEHYKKESEKMLKKYKGEVLEASIMAKTMAKMKLNFDIMKDNSDSKIADILTRGFTMGTIDMNKK
;
A
#
# COMPACT_ATOMS: atom_id res chain seq x y z
N MET A 1 -25.05 -7.75 0.37
CA MET A 1 -23.60 -7.93 0.11
C MET A 1 -23.04 -8.78 1.25
N ASN A 2 -22.11 -9.70 1.00
CA ASN A 2 -21.50 -10.47 2.08
C ASN A 2 -20.42 -9.60 2.73
N GLU A 3 -20.62 -9.18 3.98
CA GLU A 3 -19.71 -8.29 4.73
C GLU A 3 -18.27 -8.83 4.75
N ASN A 4 -18.10 -10.16 4.77
CA ASN A 4 -16.78 -10.78 4.69
C ASN A 4 -16.12 -10.58 3.32
N VAL A 5 -16.89 -10.63 2.23
CA VAL A 5 -16.37 -10.40 0.87
C VAL A 5 -15.99 -8.93 0.68
N GLU A 6 -16.77 -8.02 1.27
CA GLU A 6 -16.49 -6.59 1.24
C GLU A 6 -15.21 -6.25 2.01
N LEU A 7 -15.07 -6.73 3.26
CA LEU A 7 -13.85 -6.56 4.04
C LEU A 7 -12.61 -7.14 3.33
N LEU A 8 -12.75 -8.34 2.75
CA LEU A 8 -11.66 -8.97 2.00
C LEU A 8 -11.26 -8.17 0.76
N ASN A 9 -12.22 -7.54 0.08
CA ASN A 9 -11.93 -6.63 -1.03
C ASN A 9 -11.17 -5.40 -0.56
N TYR A 10 -11.50 -4.82 0.60
CA TYR A 10 -10.77 -3.68 1.14
C TYR A 10 -9.34 -4.03 1.55
N ILE A 11 -9.14 -5.19 2.19
CA ILE A 11 -7.79 -5.69 2.51
C ILE A 11 -7.00 -5.90 1.21
N HIS A 12 -7.62 -6.48 0.18
CA HIS A 12 -6.98 -6.69 -1.11
C HIS A 12 -6.60 -5.37 -1.80
N GLU A 13 -7.52 -4.41 -1.79
CA GLU A 13 -7.35 -3.08 -2.37
C GLU A 13 -6.21 -2.31 -1.69
N ASP A 14 -6.23 -2.23 -0.36
CA ASP A 14 -5.18 -1.59 0.44
C ASP A 14 -3.83 -2.29 0.20
N SER A 15 -3.85 -3.63 0.13
CA SER A 15 -2.64 -4.41 -0.14
C SER A 15 -2.00 -4.02 -1.48
N LEU A 16 -2.81 -3.90 -2.53
CA LEU A 16 -2.34 -3.46 -3.85
C LEU A 16 -1.79 -2.02 -3.84
N MET A 17 -2.43 -1.12 -3.10
CA MET A 17 -1.98 0.27 -2.96
C MET A 17 -0.65 0.37 -2.22
N GLY A 18 -0.49 -0.39 -1.13
CA GLY A 18 0.75 -0.52 -0.38
C GLY A 18 1.89 -1.06 -1.24
N ILE A 19 1.67 -2.18 -1.95
CA ILE A 19 2.67 -2.77 -2.88
C ILE A 19 3.16 -1.73 -3.89
N SER A 20 2.23 -1.04 -4.56
CA SER A 20 2.56 -0.03 -5.57
C SER A 20 3.40 1.13 -4.99
N SER A 21 3.04 1.59 -3.80
CA SER A 21 3.71 2.69 -3.11
C SER A 21 5.10 2.31 -2.61
N LEU A 22 5.22 1.16 -1.93
CA LEU A 22 6.48 0.62 -1.42
C LEU A 22 7.45 0.28 -2.56
N THR A 23 6.96 -0.33 -3.64
CA THR A 23 7.76 -0.58 -4.86
C THR A 23 8.29 0.73 -5.46
N THR A 24 7.45 1.77 -5.50
CA THR A 24 7.86 3.09 -5.99
C THR A 24 8.93 3.70 -5.09
N MET A 25 8.79 3.59 -3.76
CA MET A 25 9.78 4.03 -2.78
C MET A 25 11.12 3.30 -2.96
N ILE A 26 11.13 1.97 -3.03
CA ILE A 26 12.35 1.17 -3.23
C ILE A 26 13.09 1.64 -4.48
N ARG A 27 12.38 1.80 -5.60
CA ARG A 27 12.98 2.28 -6.85
C ARG A 27 13.56 3.69 -6.72
N LYS A 28 12.91 4.59 -5.99
CA LYS A 28 13.35 5.98 -5.81
C LYS A 28 14.53 6.12 -4.83
N LEU A 29 14.66 5.20 -3.90
CA LEU A 29 15.72 5.20 -2.91
C LEU A 29 16.90 4.30 -3.32
N ASN A 30 16.80 3.53 -4.42
CA ASN A 30 17.76 2.49 -4.78
C ASN A 30 19.23 2.98 -4.76
N ASP A 31 19.49 4.17 -5.28
CA ASP A 31 20.82 4.81 -5.36
C ASP A 31 21.18 5.68 -4.13
N LYS A 32 20.35 5.69 -3.08
CA LYS A 32 20.51 6.53 -1.88
C LYS A 32 21.00 5.73 -0.68
N ASP A 33 21.71 6.36 0.26
CA ASP A 33 22.17 5.70 1.49
C ASP A 33 21.16 5.85 2.64
N ASN A 34 19.92 5.43 2.39
CA ASN A 34 18.83 5.49 3.36
C ASN A 34 18.81 4.26 4.26
N LYS A 35 18.81 4.45 5.59
CA LYS A 35 18.77 3.34 6.56
C LYS A 35 17.41 2.65 6.59
N ILE A 36 16.35 3.36 6.19
CA ILE A 36 14.97 2.85 6.23
C ILE A 36 14.66 1.80 5.15
N LYS A 37 15.54 1.60 4.16
CA LYS A 37 15.30 0.67 3.03
C LYS A 37 14.87 -0.73 3.44
N LYS A 38 15.54 -1.32 4.42
CA LYS A 38 15.23 -2.68 4.90
C LYS A 38 13.81 -2.78 5.48
N LEU A 39 13.35 -1.71 6.14
CA LEU A 39 11.97 -1.63 6.63
C LEU A 39 11.01 -1.66 5.44
N ILE A 40 11.22 -0.81 4.43
CA ILE A 40 10.36 -0.72 3.24
C ILE A 40 10.28 -2.06 2.51
N GLU A 41 11.40 -2.78 2.38
CA GLU A 41 11.45 -4.12 1.79
C GLU A 41 10.70 -5.17 2.62
N SER A 42 10.75 -5.07 3.96
CA SER A 42 9.97 -5.95 4.84
C SER A 42 8.48 -5.71 4.69
N GLU A 43 8.06 -4.43 4.77
CA GLU A 43 6.67 -4.04 4.59
C GLU A 43 6.14 -4.47 3.22
N LEU A 44 6.95 -4.37 2.16
CA LEU A 44 6.53 -4.84 0.83
C LEU A 44 6.18 -6.33 0.84
N LYS A 45 6.97 -7.17 1.53
CA LYS A 45 6.71 -8.61 1.64
C LYS A 45 5.43 -8.89 2.43
N ASP A 46 5.18 -8.14 3.50
CA ASP A 46 3.96 -8.28 4.30
C ASP A 46 2.72 -7.90 3.48
N TYR A 47 2.78 -6.79 2.74
CA TYR A 47 1.75 -6.36 1.82
C TYR A 47 1.51 -7.37 0.66
N GLU A 48 2.56 -7.99 0.11
CA GLU A 48 2.44 -9.09 -0.85
C GLU A 48 1.77 -10.33 -0.26
N HIS A 49 2.06 -10.64 1.01
CA HIS A 49 1.42 -11.73 1.75
C HIS A 49 -0.08 -11.45 1.95
N TYR A 50 -0.45 -10.25 2.40
CA TYR A 50 -1.86 -9.86 2.61
C TYR A 50 -2.66 -9.87 1.31
N LYS A 51 -2.05 -9.41 0.21
CA LYS A 51 -2.64 -9.53 -1.14
C LYS A 51 -2.96 -10.99 -1.48
N LYS A 52 -2.01 -11.90 -1.26
CA LYS A 52 -2.17 -13.32 -1.59
C LYS A 52 -3.24 -14.00 -0.75
N GLU A 53 -3.27 -13.75 0.55
CA GLU A 53 -4.26 -14.36 1.45
C GLU A 53 -5.66 -13.81 1.19
N SER A 54 -5.81 -12.50 0.96
CA SER A 54 -7.10 -11.90 0.59
C SER A 54 -7.65 -12.45 -0.73
N GLU A 55 -6.83 -12.58 -1.78
CA GLU A 55 -7.24 -13.21 -3.06
C GLU A 55 -7.71 -14.65 -2.87
N LYS A 56 -6.98 -15.43 -2.07
CA LYS A 56 -7.32 -16.84 -1.78
C LYS A 56 -8.67 -16.94 -1.06
N MET A 57 -8.93 -16.05 -0.11
CA MET A 57 -10.20 -16.01 0.62
C MET A 57 -11.34 -15.52 -0.27
N LEU A 58 -11.15 -14.48 -1.09
CA LEU A 58 -12.17 -13.99 -2.04
C LEU A 58 -12.63 -15.10 -2.99
N LYS A 59 -11.68 -15.86 -3.57
CA LYS A 59 -11.98 -17.03 -4.41
C LYS A 59 -12.81 -18.08 -3.68
N LYS A 60 -12.48 -18.37 -2.41
CA LYS A 60 -13.24 -19.32 -1.58
C LYS A 60 -14.69 -18.87 -1.37
N TYR A 61 -14.91 -17.57 -1.18
CA TYR A 61 -16.24 -16.99 -0.98
C TYR A 61 -17.00 -16.69 -2.29
N LYS A 62 -16.43 -17.03 -3.45
CA LYS A 62 -16.95 -16.64 -4.79
C LYS A 62 -17.22 -15.13 -4.90
N GLY A 63 -16.42 -14.33 -4.20
CA GLY A 63 -16.50 -12.88 -4.24
C GLY A 63 -15.83 -12.35 -5.50
N GLU A 64 -16.41 -11.31 -6.10
CA GLU A 64 -15.70 -10.52 -7.10
C GLU A 64 -14.59 -9.73 -6.44
N VAL A 65 -13.44 -9.63 -7.14
CA VAL A 65 -12.33 -8.79 -6.72
C VAL A 65 -12.59 -7.38 -7.21
N LEU A 66 -12.76 -6.44 -6.29
CA LEU A 66 -12.90 -5.02 -6.59
C LEU A 66 -11.51 -4.40 -6.69
N GLU A 67 -11.21 -3.76 -7.82
CA GLU A 67 -9.98 -2.98 -7.93
C GLU A 67 -10.18 -1.57 -7.37
N ALA A 68 -9.16 -1.08 -6.65
CA ALA A 68 -9.08 0.33 -6.30
C ALA A 68 -9.23 1.23 -7.52
N SER A 69 -9.91 2.36 -7.35
CA SER A 69 -10.02 3.40 -8.39
C SER A 69 -8.64 3.72 -8.97
N ILE A 70 -8.48 3.51 -10.28
CA ILE A 70 -7.25 3.80 -11.03
C ILE A 70 -6.80 5.24 -10.81
N MET A 71 -7.76 6.16 -10.66
CA MET A 71 -7.49 7.58 -10.38
C MET A 71 -6.87 7.78 -9.00
N ALA A 72 -7.39 7.12 -7.97
CA ALA A 72 -6.83 7.18 -6.61
C ALA A 72 -5.40 6.61 -6.56
N LYS A 73 -5.17 5.45 -7.20
CA LYS A 73 -3.84 4.84 -7.34
C LYS A 73 -2.85 5.81 -8.01
N THR A 74 -3.29 6.49 -9.07
CA THR A 74 -2.45 7.43 -9.83
C THR A 74 -2.09 8.66 -9.01
N MET A 75 -3.07 9.27 -8.34
CA MET A 75 -2.84 10.45 -7.48
C MET A 75 -1.91 10.12 -6.31
N ALA A 76 -2.11 8.99 -5.63
CA ALA A 76 -1.25 8.56 -4.54
C ALA A 76 0.21 8.41 -4.99
N LYS A 77 0.44 7.79 -6.15
CA LYS A 77 1.78 7.61 -6.73
C LYS A 77 2.42 8.94 -7.13
N MET A 78 1.65 9.88 -7.69
CA MET A 78 2.14 11.23 -8.02
C MET A 78 2.58 11.99 -6.77
N LYS A 79 1.74 12.01 -5.73
CA LYS A 79 2.04 12.67 -4.46
C LYS A 79 3.28 12.07 -3.79
N LEU A 80 3.37 10.73 -3.75
CA LEU A 80 4.53 10.03 -3.22
C LEU A 80 5.82 10.43 -3.94
N ASN A 81 5.81 10.43 -5.28
CA ASN A 81 6.97 10.83 -6.06
C ASN A 81 7.39 12.27 -5.75
N PHE A 82 6.42 13.19 -5.66
CA PHE A 82 6.69 14.59 -5.33
C PHE A 82 7.30 14.75 -3.94
N ASP A 83 6.73 14.08 -2.94
CA ASP A 83 7.19 14.14 -1.55
C ASP A 83 8.65 13.63 -1.43
N ILE A 84 8.99 12.50 -2.07
CA ILE A 84 10.36 11.95 -2.06
C ILE A 84 11.34 12.83 -2.85
N MET A 85 10.92 13.40 -3.99
CA MET A 85 11.77 14.30 -4.76
C MET A 85 12.12 15.57 -3.99
N LYS A 86 11.19 16.06 -3.16
CA LYS A 86 11.39 17.24 -2.33
C LYS A 86 12.35 16.96 -1.17
N ASP A 87 12.20 15.82 -0.51
CA ASP A 87 13.00 15.40 0.63
C ASP A 87 12.99 13.87 0.75
N ASN A 88 14.17 13.27 0.65
CA ASN A 88 14.38 11.82 0.71
C ASN A 88 15.12 11.38 1.97
N SER A 89 15.24 12.25 2.98
CA SER A 89 15.81 11.88 4.27
C SER A 89 15.03 10.74 4.94
N ASP A 90 15.71 9.92 5.73
CA ASP A 90 15.06 8.78 6.42
C ASP A 90 13.85 9.24 7.28
N SER A 91 13.94 10.41 7.92
CA SER A 91 12.83 10.98 8.70
C SER A 91 11.64 11.33 7.81
N LYS A 92 11.88 11.91 6.62
CA LYS A 92 10.80 12.23 5.70
C LYS A 92 10.13 10.99 5.13
N ILE A 93 10.91 9.97 4.81
CA ILE A 93 10.37 8.69 4.33
C ILE A 93 9.55 8.00 5.44
N ALA A 94 10.01 8.01 6.69
CA ALA A 94 9.25 7.50 7.83
C ALA A 94 7.91 8.22 8.01
N ASP A 95 7.90 9.55 7.86
CA ASP A 95 6.70 10.39 7.90
C ASP A 95 5.72 10.05 6.75
N ILE A 96 6.23 9.79 5.55
CA ILE A 96 5.42 9.32 4.41
C ILE A 96 4.78 7.95 4.71
N LEU A 97 5.57 6.98 5.20
CA LEU A 97 5.08 5.64 5.58
C LEU A 97 4.00 5.72 6.66
N THR A 98 4.28 6.46 7.74
CA THR A 98 3.35 6.61 8.86
C THR A 98 2.00 7.17 8.40
N ARG A 99 2.02 8.21 7.54
CA ARG A 99 0.79 8.73 6.94
C ARG A 99 0.08 7.70 6.05
N GLY A 100 0.82 6.97 5.22
CA GLY A 100 0.26 5.93 4.36
C GLY A 100 -0.48 4.86 5.16
N PHE A 101 0.16 4.31 6.19
CA PHE A 101 -0.45 3.29 7.06
C PHE A 101 -1.65 3.83 7.84
N THR A 102 -1.56 5.07 8.33
CA THR A 102 -2.67 5.73 9.02
C THR A 102 -3.87 5.91 8.07
N MET A 103 -3.63 6.30 6.82
CA MET A 103 -4.69 6.44 5.81
C MET A 103 -5.36 5.11 5.51
N GLY A 104 -4.60 4.04 5.27
CA GLY A 104 -5.16 2.69 5.05
C GLY A 104 -6.02 2.23 6.23
N THR A 105 -5.55 2.46 7.46
CA THR A 105 -6.32 2.17 8.68
C THR A 105 -7.63 2.96 8.75
N ILE A 106 -7.58 4.27 8.45
CA ILE A 106 -8.78 5.13 8.45
C ILE A 106 -9.77 4.69 7.37
N ASP A 107 -9.29 4.37 6.17
CA ASP A 107 -10.14 3.97 5.05
C ASP A 107 -10.83 2.62 5.32
N MET A 108 -10.12 1.67 5.95
CA MET A 108 -10.72 0.40 6.39
C MET A 108 -11.79 0.59 7.48
N ASN A 109 -11.63 1.55 8.40
CA ASN A 109 -12.58 1.77 9.50
C ASN A 109 -13.82 2.59 9.10
N LYS A 110 -13.78 3.28 7.95
CA LYS A 110 -14.88 4.13 7.48
C LYS A 110 -15.90 3.39 6.61
N LYS A 111 -15.56 2.19 6.15
CA LYS A 111 -16.39 1.36 5.28
C LYS A 111 -16.98 0.21 6.07
#